data_AF-A0A367ADS1-F1
#
_entry.id   AF-A0A367ADS1-F1
#
_cell.length_a   1.000
_cell.length_b   1.000
_cell.length_c   1.000
_cell.angle_alpha   90.00
_cell.angle_beta   90.00
_cell.angle_gamma   90.00
#
_symmetry.space_group_name_H-M   'P 1'
#
loop_
_entity.id
_entity.type
_entity.pdbx_description
1 polymer ?
#
loop_
_entity_poly.entity_id
_entity_poly.type
_entity_poly.pdbx_seq_one_letter_code
_entity_poly.pdbx_strand_id
1 'polypeptide(L)'
;MADRLFGASAPAPAPRPDRARPGAPRSVRQAALVVAVEAGALAVLGLVLLWLTLTGDPDSVPRALAEVVLAWLVAGVLAAAATGLSRLSGWARGPVIALQVFFGLSGFVAAFQAGRPEIGVPVLALVAATLYLLMTPEAREAFEGR
;
A
#
# COMPACT_ATOMS: atom_id res chain seq x y z
N MET A 1 -58.56 -22.01 -16.28
CA MET A 1 -58.34 -21.32 -14.99
C MET A 1 -56.90 -21.46 -14.47
N ALA A 2 -55.94 -21.98 -15.26
CA ALA A 2 -54.54 -22.15 -14.86
C ALA A 2 -53.60 -21.00 -15.32
N ASP A 3 -53.97 -20.26 -16.37
CA ASP A 3 -53.10 -19.21 -16.96
C ASP A 3 -53.07 -17.88 -16.19
N ARG A 4 -53.78 -17.76 -15.07
CA ARG A 4 -53.73 -16.58 -14.17
C ARG A 4 -52.89 -16.78 -12.90
N LEU A 5 -52.39 -18.00 -12.66
CA LEU A 5 -51.54 -18.30 -11.50
C LEU A 5 -50.05 -18.08 -11.77
N PHE A 6 -49.63 -18.15 -13.03
CA PHE A 6 -48.27 -17.83 -13.44
C PHE A 6 -48.26 -16.37 -13.91
N GLY A 7 -48.17 -15.47 -12.93
CA GLY A 7 -48.06 -14.03 -13.16
C GLY A 7 -47.08 -13.72 -14.28
N ALA A 8 -47.47 -12.80 -15.15
CA ALA A 8 -46.69 -12.29 -16.26
C ALA A 8 -45.21 -12.19 -15.89
N SER A 9 -44.35 -12.83 -16.68
CA SER A 9 -42.90 -12.72 -16.54
C SER A 9 -42.54 -11.25 -16.46
N ALA A 10 -42.02 -10.82 -15.31
CA ALA A 10 -41.57 -9.45 -15.14
C ALA A 10 -40.60 -9.12 -16.28
N PRO A 11 -40.80 -8.02 -17.03
CA PRO A 11 -39.88 -7.62 -18.08
C PRO A 11 -38.45 -7.65 -17.53
N ALA A 12 -37.52 -8.22 -18.29
CA ALA A 12 -36.12 -8.29 -17.90
C ALA A 12 -35.66 -6.90 -17.44
N PRO A 13 -34.99 -6.79 -16.28
CA PRO A 13 -34.56 -5.49 -15.76
C PRO A 13 -33.77 -4.76 -16.85
N ALA A 14 -34.17 -3.52 -17.15
CA ALA A 14 -33.44 -2.69 -18.10
C ALA A 14 -31.94 -2.68 -17.71
N PRO A 15 -31.01 -2.77 -18.69
CA PRO A 15 -29.57 -2.72 -18.40
C PRO A 15 -29.28 -1.52 -17.50
N ARG A 16 -28.75 -1.78 -16.31
CA ARG A 16 -28.44 -0.73 -15.35
C ARG A 16 -27.43 0.19 -16.05
N PRO A 17 -27.68 1.51 -16.12
CA PRO A 17 -26.76 2.42 -16.79
C PRO A 17 -25.36 2.19 -16.22
N ASP A 18 -24.39 1.99 -17.10
CA ASP A 18 -22.97 1.88 -16.75
C ASP A 18 -22.59 3.18 -16.05
N ARG A 19 -22.69 3.19 -14.72
CA ARG A 19 -22.19 4.30 -13.92
C ARG A 19 -20.68 4.25 -14.12
N ALA A 20 -20.19 5.12 -15.01
CA ALA A 20 -18.77 5.41 -15.15
C ALA A 20 -18.26 5.71 -13.75
N ARG A 21 -17.59 4.73 -13.13
CA ARG A 21 -16.97 4.91 -11.82
C ARG A 21 -16.02 6.08 -11.99
N PRO A 22 -16.20 7.21 -11.28
CA PRO A 22 -15.23 8.28 -11.33
C PRO A 22 -13.88 7.65 -11.03
N GLY A 23 -12.91 7.83 -11.94
CA GLY A 23 -11.57 7.29 -11.75
C GLY A 23 -11.04 7.73 -10.38
N ALA A 24 -10.27 6.87 -9.73
CA ALA A 24 -9.72 7.16 -8.40
C ALA A 24 -9.09 8.58 -8.37
N PRO A 25 -9.35 9.40 -7.34
CA PRO A 25 -8.81 10.74 -7.22
C PRO A 25 -7.29 10.75 -7.44
N ARG A 26 -6.78 11.80 -8.10
CA ARG A 26 -5.36 11.88 -8.47
C ARG A 26 -4.45 11.78 -7.25
N SER A 27 -4.85 12.36 -6.12
CA SER A 27 -4.18 12.25 -4.82
C SER A 27 -4.06 10.81 -4.34
N VAL A 28 -5.11 9.99 -4.46
CA VAL A 28 -5.07 8.57 -4.08
C VAL A 28 -4.18 7.76 -5.03
N ARG A 29 -4.21 8.05 -6.33
CA ARG A 29 -3.28 7.42 -7.30
C ARG A 29 -1.82 7.79 -7.01
N GLN A 30 -1.55 9.04 -6.65
CA GLN A 30 -0.21 9.49 -6.26
C GLN A 30 0.24 8.81 -4.97
N ALA A 31 -0.62 8.74 -3.95
CA ALA A 31 -0.31 8.01 -2.71
C ALA A 31 -0.02 6.53 -2.98
N ALA A 32 -0.84 5.87 -3.81
CA ALA A 32 -0.60 4.48 -4.21
C ALA A 32 0.72 4.31 -4.96
N LEU A 33 1.12 5.28 -5.78
CA LEU A 33 2.39 5.25 -6.50
C LEU A 33 3.57 5.44 -5.55
N VAL A 34 3.48 6.34 -4.58
CA VAL A 34 4.52 6.51 -3.55
C VAL A 34 4.68 5.22 -2.73
N VAL A 35 3.59 4.62 -2.28
CA VAL A 35 3.61 3.35 -1.55
C VAL A 35 4.16 2.20 -2.41
N ALA A 36 3.86 2.19 -3.71
CA ALA A 36 4.43 1.21 -4.63
C ALA A 36 5.95 1.38 -4.80
N VAL A 37 6.45 2.62 -4.78
CA VAL A 37 7.89 2.92 -4.80
C VAL A 37 8.55 2.44 -3.50
N GLU A 38 7.94 2.67 -2.35
CA GLU A 38 8.44 2.14 -1.05
C GLU A 38 8.49 0.61 -1.05
N ALA A 39 7.44 -0.04 -1.55
CA ALA A 39 7.39 -1.49 -1.71
C ALA A 39 8.53 -2.00 -2.61
N GLY A 40 8.76 -1.32 -3.74
CA GLY A 40 9.85 -1.63 -4.66
C GLY A 40 11.23 -1.47 -4.01
N ALA A 41 11.44 -0.38 -3.26
CA ALA A 41 12.69 -0.13 -2.55
C ALA A 41 12.98 -1.24 -1.52
N LEU A 42 11.97 -1.68 -0.76
CA LEU A 42 12.13 -2.79 0.18
C LEU A 42 12.34 -4.14 -0.50
N ALA A 43 11.70 -4.40 -1.64
CA ALA A 43 11.96 -5.60 -2.41
C ALA A 43 13.43 -5.66 -2.88
N VAL A 44 13.94 -4.52 -3.38
CA VAL A 44 15.36 -4.38 -3.77
C VAL A 44 16.28 -4.54 -2.56
N LEU A 45 15.96 -3.93 -1.42
CA LEU A 45 16.73 -4.12 -0.18
C LEU A 45 16.79 -5.60 0.21
N GLY A 46 15.66 -6.31 0.21
CA GLY A 46 15.64 -7.74 0.50
C GLY A 46 16.48 -8.57 -0.48
N LEU A 47 16.50 -8.21 -1.77
CA LEU A 47 17.38 -8.84 -2.77
C LEU A 47 18.86 -8.57 -2.48
N VAL A 48 19.22 -7.35 -2.11
CA VAL A 48 20.60 -6.99 -1.71
C VAL A 48 21.01 -7.76 -0.46
N LEU A 49 20.15 -7.83 0.55
CA LEU A 49 20.40 -8.60 1.77
C LEU A 49 20.56 -10.10 1.47
N LEU A 50 19.74 -10.65 0.57
CA LEU A 50 19.85 -12.04 0.16
C LEU A 50 21.17 -12.28 -0.57
N TRP A 51 21.55 -11.37 -1.48
CA TRP A 51 22.83 -11.43 -2.17
C TRP A 51 24.00 -11.41 -1.17
N LEU A 52 24.00 -10.48 -0.21
CA LEU A 52 25.01 -10.39 0.84
C LEU A 52 25.04 -11.64 1.73
N THR A 53 23.88 -12.26 1.97
CA THR A 53 23.81 -13.52 2.73
C THR A 53 24.43 -14.69 1.95
N LEU A 54 24.30 -14.71 0.63
CA LEU A 54 24.82 -15.78 -0.23
C LEU A 54 26.30 -15.62 -0.58
N THR A 55 26.77 -14.38 -0.73
CA THR A 55 28.15 -14.09 -1.16
C THR A 55 29.07 -13.63 -0.05
N GLY A 56 28.51 -13.25 1.10
CA GLY A 56 29.26 -12.78 2.26
C GLY A 56 29.45 -13.86 3.32
N ASP A 57 30.11 -13.47 4.41
CA ASP A 57 30.24 -14.23 5.65
C ASP A 57 29.33 -13.60 6.71
N PRO A 58 28.03 -13.92 6.73
CA PRO A 58 27.14 -13.38 7.76
C PRO A 58 27.47 -14.00 9.12
N ASP A 59 27.50 -13.18 10.16
CA ASP A 59 27.71 -13.65 11.55
C ASP A 59 26.71 -14.74 11.95
N SER A 60 25.51 -14.72 11.35
CA SER A 60 24.46 -15.70 11.56
C SER A 60 23.55 -15.80 10.34
N VAL A 61 23.61 -16.93 9.64
CA VAL A 61 22.75 -17.22 8.48
C VAL A 61 21.25 -17.16 8.83
N PRO A 62 20.75 -17.73 9.94
CA PRO A 62 19.34 -17.62 10.31
C PRO A 62 18.87 -16.17 10.50
N ARG A 63 19.71 -15.33 11.11
CA ARG A 63 19.40 -13.91 11.28
C ARG A 63 19.34 -13.18 9.95
N ALA A 64 20.32 -13.40 9.08
CA ALA A 64 20.38 -12.77 7.76
C ALA A 64 19.15 -13.15 6.91
N LEU A 65 18.75 -14.42 6.93
CA LEU A 65 17.52 -14.88 6.27
C LEU A 65 16.26 -14.26 6.88
N ALA A 66 16.20 -14.08 8.20
CA ALA A 66 15.06 -13.42 8.84
C ALA A 66 14.92 -11.96 8.37
N GLU A 67 16.04 -11.24 8.20
CA GLU A 67 16.04 -9.87 7.67
C GLU A 67 15.53 -9.81 6.22
N VAL A 68 15.96 -10.74 5.36
CA VAL A 68 15.46 -10.88 3.98
C VAL A 68 13.96 -11.13 3.96
N VAL A 69 13.50 -12.14 4.70
CA VAL A 69 12.08 -12.53 4.75
C VAL A 69 11.23 -11.40 5.28
N LEU A 70 11.66 -10.72 6.35
CA LEU A 70 10.95 -9.59 6.90
C LEU A 70 10.84 -8.44 5.89
N ALA A 71 11.94 -8.09 5.20
CA ALA A 71 11.92 -7.05 4.19
C ALA A 71 10.92 -7.35 3.06
N TRP A 72 10.90 -8.59 2.56
CA TRP A 72 9.96 -9.01 1.52
C TRP A 72 8.51 -9.11 2.00
N LEU A 73 8.26 -9.54 3.24
CA LEU A 73 6.92 -9.52 3.82
C LEU A 73 6.38 -8.08 3.89
N VAL A 74 7.18 -7.14 4.39
CA VAL A 74 6.79 -5.72 4.45
C VAL A 74 6.56 -5.15 3.05
N ALA A 75 7.44 -5.45 2.10
CA ALA A 75 7.26 -5.06 0.70
C ALA A 75 5.94 -5.61 0.11
N GLY A 76 5.62 -6.87 0.40
CA GLY A 76 4.37 -7.51 -0.03
C GLY A 76 3.13 -6.83 0.56
N VAL A 77 3.16 -6.48 1.85
CA VAL A 77 2.06 -5.75 2.50
C VAL A 77 1.87 -4.36 1.88
N LEU A 78 2.96 -3.63 1.61
CA LEU A 78 2.88 -2.33 0.93
C LEU A 78 2.36 -2.45 -0.49
N ALA A 79 2.79 -3.46 -1.26
CA ALA A 79 2.28 -3.71 -2.61
C ALA A 79 0.78 -4.03 -2.60
N ALA A 80 0.33 -4.86 -1.66
CA ALA A 80 -1.08 -5.15 -1.45
C ALA A 80 -1.87 -3.89 -1.06
N ALA A 81 -1.28 -3.04 -0.20
CA ALA A 81 -1.89 -1.79 0.23
C ALA A 81 -1.97 -0.75 -0.91
N ALA A 82 -0.93 -0.61 -1.74
CA ALA A 82 -0.92 0.23 -2.94
C ALA A 82 -2.00 -0.22 -3.94
N THR A 83 -2.16 -1.53 -4.11
CA THR A 83 -3.23 -2.11 -4.93
C THR A 83 -4.60 -1.82 -4.31
N GLY A 84 -4.73 -1.94 -2.99
CA GLY A 84 -5.95 -1.61 -2.24
C GLY A 84 -6.34 -0.15 -2.35
N LEU A 85 -5.38 0.78 -2.22
CA LEU A 85 -5.55 2.22 -2.43
C LEU A 85 -5.98 2.53 -3.86
N SER A 86 -5.35 1.90 -4.85
CA SER A 86 -5.72 2.05 -6.27
C SER A 86 -7.14 1.57 -6.57
N ARG A 87 -7.64 0.61 -5.78
CA ARG A 87 -9.02 0.10 -5.83
C ARG A 87 -9.98 0.85 -4.90
N LEU A 88 -9.51 1.92 -4.26
CA LEU A 88 -10.25 2.67 -3.23
C LEU A 88 -10.79 1.76 -2.12
N SER A 89 -10.10 0.70 -1.70
CA SER A 89 -10.59 -0.17 -0.63
C SER A 89 -10.49 0.50 0.75
N GLY A 90 -11.59 0.55 1.50
CA GLY A 90 -11.65 1.14 2.85
C GLY A 90 -10.65 0.53 3.84
N TRP A 91 -10.37 -0.77 3.68
CA TRP A 91 -9.47 -1.53 4.53
C TRP A 91 -7.98 -1.17 4.34
N ALA A 92 -7.61 -0.57 3.20
CA ALA A 92 -6.20 -0.27 2.88
C ALA A 92 -5.60 0.86 3.74
N ARG A 93 -6.42 1.70 4.38
CA ARG A 93 -5.93 2.86 5.15
C ARG A 93 -5.20 2.48 6.43
N GLY A 94 -5.76 1.58 7.22
CA GLY A 94 -5.19 1.17 8.51
C GLY A 94 -3.77 0.60 8.38
N PRO A 95 -3.54 -0.38 7.50
CA PRO A 95 -2.21 -0.95 7.26
C PRO A 95 -1.18 0.08 6.79
N VAL A 96 -1.58 0.99 5.88
CA VAL A 96 -0.68 2.03 5.36
C VAL A 96 -0.25 2.98 6.45
N ILE A 97 -1.18 3.46 7.27
CA ILE A 97 -0.85 4.38 8.37
C ILE A 97 0.07 3.68 9.38
N ALA A 98 -0.21 2.44 9.75
CA ALA A 98 0.63 1.68 10.68
C ALA A 98 2.07 1.50 10.14
N LEU A 99 2.20 1.12 8.86
CA LEU A 99 3.51 0.98 8.22
C LEU A 99 4.23 2.32 8.09
N GLN A 100 3.52 3.41 7.84
CA GLN A 100 4.13 4.73 7.75
C GLN A 100 4.63 5.25 9.11
N VAL A 101 3.93 4.95 10.20
CA VAL A 101 4.43 5.23 11.55
C VAL A 101 5.70 4.43 11.83
N PHE A 102 5.71 3.14 11.46
CA PHE A 102 6.87 2.29 11.61
C PHE A 102 8.07 2.83 10.81
N PHE A 103 7.90 3.16 9.52
CA PHE A 103 8.96 3.74 8.70
C PHE A 103 9.37 5.13 9.13
N GLY A 104 8.45 5.95 9.64
CA GLY A 104 8.78 7.23 10.25
C GLY A 104 9.75 7.06 11.42
N LEU A 105 9.47 6.10 12.30
CA LEU A 105 10.34 5.80 13.43
C LEU A 105 11.69 5.23 12.97
N SER A 106 11.68 4.23 12.07
CA SER A 106 12.89 3.64 11.52
C SER A 106 13.76 4.65 10.78
N GLY A 107 13.14 5.53 9.97
CA GLY A 107 13.81 6.61 9.25
C GLY A 107 14.42 7.65 10.18
N PHE A 108 13.74 7.99 11.28
CA PHE A 108 14.29 8.88 12.31
C PHE A 108 15.52 8.29 12.99
N VAL A 109 15.43 7.02 13.41
CA VAL A 109 16.58 6.30 14.00
C VAL A 109 17.72 6.24 13.00
N ALA A 110 17.46 5.90 11.74
CA ALA A 110 18.48 5.85 10.70
C ALA A 110 19.17 7.20 10.49
N ALA A 111 18.40 8.29 10.38
CA ALA A 111 18.94 9.62 10.10
C ALA A 111 19.76 10.21 11.25
N PHE A 112 19.24 10.09 12.47
CA PHE A 112 19.77 10.85 13.61
C PHE A 112 20.53 10.01 14.64
N GLN A 113 20.26 8.71 14.74
CA GLN A 113 20.90 7.83 15.73
C GLN A 113 21.95 6.91 15.10
N ALA A 114 21.67 6.35 13.92
CA ALA A 114 22.59 5.46 13.21
C ALA A 114 23.61 6.20 12.33
N GLY A 115 23.53 7.54 12.26
CA GLY A 115 24.44 8.35 11.44
C GLY A 115 24.30 8.10 9.94
N ARG A 116 23.12 7.66 9.48
CA ARG A 116 22.79 7.38 8.07
C ARG A 116 21.73 8.35 7.53
N PRO A 117 21.96 9.68 7.56
CA PRO A 117 21.00 10.66 7.03
C PRO A 117 20.68 10.44 5.57
N GLU A 118 21.61 9.89 4.78
CA GLU A 118 21.44 9.56 3.37
C GLU A 118 20.36 8.50 3.12
N ILE A 119 20.02 7.67 4.12
CA ILE A 119 18.92 6.70 4.06
C ILE A 119 17.70 7.21 4.81
N GLY A 120 17.90 7.72 6.03
CA GLY A 120 16.81 8.09 6.91
C GLY A 120 16.00 9.30 6.41
N VAL A 121 16.66 10.33 5.86
CA VAL A 121 15.97 11.53 5.35
C VAL A 121 15.07 11.22 4.15
N PRO A 122 15.53 10.47 3.12
CA PRO A 122 14.64 10.03 2.04
C PRO A 122 13.43 9.22 2.52
N VAL A 123 13.62 8.30 3.48
CA VAL A 123 12.50 7.51 4.05
C VAL A 123 11.51 8.43 4.74
N LEU A 124 11.98 9.37 5.58
CA LEU A 124 11.12 10.35 6.24
C LEU A 124 10.35 11.24 5.25
N ALA A 125 10.98 11.62 4.14
CA ALA A 125 10.32 12.40 3.10
C ALA A 125 9.20 11.61 2.40
N LEU A 126 9.42 10.33 2.10
CA LEU A 126 8.40 9.45 1.53
C LEU A 126 7.23 9.23 2.49
N VAL A 127 7.53 9.00 3.77
CA VAL A 127 6.52 8.88 4.84
C VAL A 127 5.67 10.14 4.93
N ALA A 128 6.32 11.32 4.99
CA ALA A 128 5.64 12.59 5.07
C ALA A 128 4.77 12.86 3.83
N ALA A 129 5.28 12.57 2.63
CA ALA A 129 4.54 12.71 1.38
C ALA A 129 3.30 11.81 1.36
N THR A 130 3.43 10.55 1.76
CA THR A 130 2.31 9.59 1.82
C THR A 130 1.24 10.05 2.80
N LEU A 131 1.63 10.43 4.01
CA LEU A 131 0.71 10.91 5.03
C LEU A 131 0.03 12.22 4.59
N TYR A 132 0.78 13.14 3.98
CA TYR A 132 0.23 14.38 3.45
C TYR A 132 -0.83 14.11 2.37
N LEU A 133 -0.52 13.24 1.39
CA LEU A 133 -1.46 12.85 0.34
C LEU A 133 -2.71 12.14 0.90
N LEU A 134 -2.57 11.37 1.98
CA LEU A 134 -3.69 10.73 2.68
C LEU A 134 -4.57 11.72 3.47
N MET A 135 -4.00 12.84 3.93
CA MET A 135 -4.71 13.89 4.65
C MET A 135 -5.42 14.89 3.74
N THR A 136 -5.20 14.84 2.42
CA THR A 136 -5.88 15.70 1.43
C THR A 136 -7.41 15.54 1.53
N PRO A 137 -8.20 16.62 1.48
CA PRO A 137 -9.67 16.57 1.60
C PRO A 137 -10.34 15.62 0.59
N GLU A 138 -9.79 15.53 -0.62
CA GLU A 138 -10.23 14.61 -1.68
C GLU A 138 -10.16 13.13 -1.25
N ALA A 139 -9.14 12.78 -0.45
CA ALA A 139 -9.00 11.45 0.11
C ALA A 139 -9.96 11.22 1.29
N ARG A 140 -10.41 12.26 1.99
CA ARG A 140 -11.47 12.10 3.01
C ARG A 140 -12.83 11.87 2.35
N GLU A 141 -13.21 12.70 1.39
CA GLU A 141 -14.49 12.62 0.68
C GLU A 141 -14.67 11.28 -0.07
N ALA A 142 -13.60 10.79 -0.72
CA ALA A 142 -13.65 9.50 -1.45
C ALA A 142 -13.86 8.27 -0.55
N PHE A 143 -13.59 8.39 0.75
CA PHE A 143 -13.81 7.31 1.72
C PHE A 143 -15.06 7.50 2.56
N GLU A 144 -15.52 8.73 2.79
CA GLU A 144 -16.79 9.05 3.48
C GLU A 144 -18.02 8.88 2.58
N GLY A 145 -17.89 9.01 1.25
CA GLY A 145 -18.99 8.79 0.30
C GLY A 145 -19.37 7.33 0.06
N ARG A 146 -19.05 6.40 0.96
CA ARG A 146 -19.36 4.95 0.87
C ARG A 146 -20.19 4.46 2.04
#